data_AF-A0A971ZIJ8-F1
#
_entry.id   AF-A0A971ZIJ8-F1
#
_cell.length_a   1.000
_cell.length_b   1.000
_cell.length_c   1.000
_cell.angle_alpha   90.00
_cell.angle_beta   90.00
_cell.angle_gamma   90.00
#
_symmetry.space_group_name_H-M   'P 1'
#
loop_
_entity.id
_entity.type
_entity.pdbx_description
1 polymer ?
#
loop_
_entity_poly.entity_id
_entity_poly.type
_entity_poly.pdbx_seq_one_letter_code
_entity_poly.pdbx_strand_id
1 'polypeptide(L)'
;MAGFNFKLEKVLNYKETVENEKKTKFAQIKQRLHKEELLLDDYYKQKKSIIEEKNSFNENIKAGELYLYNLYINTINKKIERQKSIILKTKEELNKAKDEMLNAVKEKKIFEKLKENKYEEFISEQEKEEEKIVDNLVSYKTATRIRGM
;
A
#
# COMPACT_ATOMS: atom_id res chain seq x y z
N MET A 1 -5.82 15.88 36.69
CA MET A 1 -6.30 14.77 35.83
C MET A 1 -5.09 14.10 35.21
N ALA A 2 -4.91 12.80 35.43
CA ALA A 2 -3.85 12.06 34.75
C ALA A 2 -4.18 12.00 33.25
N GLY A 3 -3.19 12.21 32.37
CA GLY A 3 -3.39 12.03 30.93
C GLY A 3 -3.46 10.55 30.56
N PHE A 4 -4.23 10.20 29.53
CA PHE A 4 -4.25 8.84 29.00
C PHE A 4 -2.87 8.45 28.43
N ASN A 5 -2.39 7.27 28.81
CA ASN A 5 -1.13 6.71 28.30
C ASN A 5 -1.36 5.30 27.74
N PHE A 6 -1.23 5.17 26.42
CA PHE A 6 -1.33 3.87 25.77
C PHE A 6 0.00 3.12 25.83
N LYS A 7 0.05 2.03 26.61
CA LYS A 7 1.28 1.22 26.83
C LYS A 7 1.93 0.70 25.55
N LEU A 8 1.16 0.55 24.46
CA LEU A 8 1.64 0.02 23.18
C LEU A 8 1.84 1.10 22.11
N GLU A 9 1.95 2.38 22.49
CA GLU A 9 2.13 3.50 21.55
C GLU A 9 3.34 3.29 20.62
N LYS A 10 4.48 2.84 21.17
CA LYS A 10 5.68 2.54 20.38
C LYS A 10 5.44 1.44 19.34
N VAL A 11 4.63 0.44 19.68
CA VAL A 11 4.29 -0.66 18.77
C VAL A 11 3.36 -0.15 17.66
N LEU A 12 2.38 0.67 18.00
CA LEU A 12 1.48 1.29 17.01
C LEU A 12 2.27 2.17 16.02
N ASN A 13 3.19 3.00 16.50
CA ASN A 13 4.04 3.84 15.64
C ASN A 13 4.94 2.99 14.70
N TYR A 14 5.46 1.87 15.21
CA TYR A 14 6.20 0.93 14.37
C TYR A 14 5.30 0.30 13.29
N LYS A 15 4.07 -0.10 13.64
CA LYS A 15 3.11 -0.64 12.65
C LYS A 15 2.72 0.38 11.59
N GLU A 16 2.60 1.65 11.94
CA GLU A 16 2.38 2.74 10.99
C GLU A 16 3.57 2.92 10.04
N THR A 17 4.80 2.84 10.56
CA THR A 17 6.02 2.87 9.73
C THR A 17 6.04 1.71 8.73
N VAL A 18 5.76 0.49 9.20
CA VAL A 18 5.68 -0.70 8.34
C VAL A 18 4.58 -0.55 7.28
N GLU A 19 3.39 -0.04 7.63
CA GLU A 19 2.32 0.23 6.66
C GLU A 19 2.79 1.17 5.55
N ASN A 20 3.46 2.27 5.92
CA ASN A 20 3.96 3.26 4.98
C ASN A 20 5.04 2.70 4.04
N GLU A 21 5.95 1.88 4.58
CA GLU A 21 6.96 1.17 3.78
C GLU A 21 6.31 0.23 2.76
N LYS A 22 5.31 -0.56 3.17
CA LYS A 22 4.62 -1.50 2.27
C LYS A 22 3.81 -0.77 1.19
N LYS A 23 3.13 0.33 1.53
CA LYS A 23 2.45 1.20 0.56
C LYS A 23 3.43 1.76 -0.47
N THR A 24 4.59 2.23 -0.02
CA THR A 24 5.63 2.78 -0.89
C THR A 24 6.16 1.72 -1.84
N LYS A 25 6.50 0.53 -1.34
CA LYS A 25 6.93 -0.61 -2.15
C LYS A 25 5.88 -0.99 -3.21
N PHE A 26 4.61 -1.10 -2.82
CA PHE A 26 3.52 -1.37 -3.76
C PHE A 26 3.42 -0.31 -4.86
N ALA A 27 3.50 0.98 -4.50
CA ALA A 27 3.45 2.08 -5.47
C ALA A 27 4.63 2.04 -6.45
N GLN A 28 5.85 1.77 -5.96
CA GLN A 28 7.05 1.64 -6.79
C GLN A 28 6.94 0.50 -7.80
N ILE A 29 6.49 -0.68 -7.37
CA ILE A 29 6.30 -1.83 -8.26
C ILE A 29 5.19 -1.54 -9.28
N LYS A 30 4.11 -0.87 -8.87
CA LYS A 30 3.03 -0.47 -9.78
C LYS A 30 3.53 0.49 -10.86
N GLN A 31 4.35 1.47 -10.48
CA GLN A 31 4.97 2.39 -11.43
C GLN A 31 5.92 1.66 -12.38
N ARG A 32 6.72 0.71 -11.87
CA ARG A 32 7.57 -0.13 -12.70
C ARG A 32 6.75 -0.92 -13.71
N LEU A 33 5.69 -1.61 -13.27
CA LEU A 33 4.79 -2.36 -14.15
C LEU A 33 4.28 -1.49 -15.30
N HIS A 34 3.84 -0.28 -15.01
CA HIS A 34 3.36 0.64 -16.02
C HIS A 34 4.44 1.00 -17.05
N LYS A 35 5.68 1.25 -16.61
CA LYS A 35 6.81 1.49 -17.51
C LYS A 35 7.11 0.27 -18.40
N GLU A 36 7.05 -0.93 -17.83
CA GLU A 36 7.27 -2.17 -18.59
C GLU A 36 6.17 -2.39 -19.65
N GLU A 37 4.91 -2.04 -19.34
CA GLU A 37 3.79 -2.11 -20.29
C GLU A 37 3.91 -1.07 -21.42
N LEU A 38 4.36 0.16 -21.11
CA LEU A 38 4.66 1.18 -22.12
C LEU A 38 5.80 0.76 -23.05
N LEU A 39 6.86 0.14 -22.51
CA LEU A 39 7.96 -0.37 -23.31
C LEU A 39 7.51 -1.49 -24.26
N LEU A 40 6.59 -2.35 -23.82
CA LEU A 40 6.01 -3.37 -24.68
C LEU A 40 5.19 -2.76 -25.83
N ASP A 41 4.38 -1.74 -25.54
CA ASP A 41 3.62 -1.00 -26.55
C ASP A 41 4.55 -0.35 -27.59
N ASP A 42 5.66 0.24 -27.14
CA ASP A 42 6.69 0.80 -28.02
C ASP A 42 7.30 -0.25 -28.95
N TYR A 43 7.63 -1.45 -28.45
CA TYR A 43 8.09 -2.55 -29.31
C TYR A 43 7.05 -2.99 -30.34
N TYR A 44 5.76 -2.99 -30.02
CA TYR A 44 4.71 -3.27 -31.00
C TYR A 44 4.59 -2.17 -32.05
N LYS A 45 4.69 -0.91 -31.65
CA LYS A 45 4.71 0.24 -32.58
C LYS A 45 5.90 0.17 -33.53
N GLN A 46 7.10 -0.08 -33.02
CA GLN A 46 8.29 -0.29 -33.83
C GLN A 46 8.09 -1.42 -34.84
N LYS A 47 7.64 -2.60 -34.37
CA LYS A 47 7.35 -3.75 -35.23
C LYS A 47 6.37 -3.39 -36.35
N LYS A 48 5.28 -2.69 -36.02
CA LYS A 48 4.27 -2.27 -36.99
C LYS A 48 4.86 -1.34 -38.05
N SER A 49 5.62 -0.32 -37.63
CA SER A 49 6.26 0.63 -38.54
C SER A 49 7.20 -0.06 -39.53
N ILE A 50 7.98 -1.06 -39.09
CA ILE A 50 8.90 -1.80 -39.96
C ILE A 50 8.14 -2.67 -40.96
N ILE A 51 7.03 -3.26 -40.55
CA ILE A 51 6.19 -4.07 -41.45
C ILE A 51 5.54 -3.17 -42.50
N GLU A 52 5.05 -1.99 -42.09
CA GLU A 52 4.49 -0.99 -43.00
C GLU A 52 5.53 -0.49 -44.00
N GLU A 53 6.75 -0.18 -43.53
CA GLU A 53 7.88 0.21 -44.37
C GLU A 53 8.21 -0.90 -45.39
N LYS A 54 8.39 -2.14 -44.93
CA LYS A 54 8.63 -3.31 -45.78
C LYS A 54 7.53 -3.47 -46.85
N ASN A 55 6.27 -3.28 -46.47
CA ASN A 55 5.13 -3.45 -47.38
C ASN A 55 4.97 -2.26 -48.35
N SER A 56 5.55 -1.10 -48.05
CA SER A 56 5.50 0.09 -48.93
C SER A 56 6.35 -0.08 -50.19
N PHE A 57 7.34 -0.97 -50.16
CA PHE A 57 8.13 -1.32 -51.33
C PHE A 57 7.37 -2.33 -52.20
N ASN A 58 6.49 -1.81 -53.05
CA ASN A 58 5.79 -2.60 -54.07
C ASN A 58 6.79 -3.16 -55.11
N GLU A 59 6.94 -4.49 -55.09
CA GLU A 59 7.56 -5.35 -56.12
C GLU A 59 9.07 -5.25 -56.40
N ASN A 60 9.79 -4.21 -55.95
CA ASN A 60 11.22 -4.01 -56.25
C ASN A 60 12.20 -4.24 -55.08
N ILE A 61 11.76 -4.83 -53.96
CA ILE A 61 12.64 -5.11 -52.83
C ILE A 61 13.72 -6.14 -53.22
N LYS A 62 14.98 -5.85 -52.93
CA LYS A 62 16.06 -6.81 -53.15
C LYS A 62 15.99 -7.92 -52.09
N ALA A 63 16.34 -9.15 -52.47
CA ALA A 63 16.34 -10.29 -51.55
C ALA A 63 17.17 -10.03 -50.26
N GLY A 64 18.28 -9.27 -50.37
CA GLY A 64 19.09 -8.86 -49.22
C GLY A 64 18.36 -7.91 -48.27
N GLU A 65 17.58 -6.95 -48.77
CA GLU A 65 16.78 -6.03 -47.94
C GLU A 65 15.65 -6.77 -47.23
N LEU A 66 14.99 -7.70 -47.95
CA LEU A 66 13.97 -8.57 -47.36
C LEU A 66 14.52 -9.41 -46.20
N TYR A 67 15.73 -9.95 -46.37
CA TYR A 67 16.43 -10.69 -45.31
C TYR A 67 16.70 -9.81 -44.08
N LEU A 68 17.19 -8.58 -44.28
CA LEU A 68 17.43 -7.63 -43.19
C LEU A 68 16.15 -7.27 -42.43
N TYR A 69 15.05 -6.99 -43.14
CA TYR A 69 13.75 -6.74 -42.48
C TYR A 69 13.30 -7.93 -41.65
N ASN A 70 13.41 -9.15 -42.18
CA ASN A 70 13.03 -10.36 -41.45
C ASN A 70 13.90 -10.57 -40.19
N LEU A 71 15.22 -10.32 -40.27
CA LEU A 71 16.11 -10.36 -39.10
C LEU A 71 15.72 -9.32 -38.05
N TYR A 72 15.39 -8.11 -38.47
CA TYR A 72 15.01 -7.04 -37.56
C TYR A 72 13.66 -7.32 -36.87
N ILE A 73 12.66 -7.77 -37.63
CA ILE A 73 11.36 -8.21 -37.10
C ILE A 73 11.55 -9.36 -36.10
N ASN A 74 12.40 -10.34 -36.42
CA ASN A 74 12.69 -11.45 -35.50
C ASN A 74 13.35 -10.94 -34.20
N THR A 75 14.26 -9.98 -34.30
CA THR A 75 14.89 -9.35 -33.14
C THR A 75 13.87 -8.65 -32.25
N ILE A 76 12.92 -7.90 -32.82
CA ILE A 76 11.86 -7.23 -32.06
C ILE A 76 10.89 -8.25 -31.46
N ASN A 77 10.55 -9.33 -32.17
CA ASN A 77 9.72 -10.40 -31.60
C ASN A 77 10.37 -11.00 -30.34
N LYS A 78 11.69 -11.24 -30.36
CA LYS A 78 12.41 -11.71 -29.16
C LYS A 78 12.36 -10.70 -28.02
N LYS A 79 12.47 -9.39 -28.31
CA LYS A 79 12.31 -8.33 -27.31
C LYS A 79 10.90 -8.32 -26.71
N ILE A 80 9.87 -8.45 -27.55
CA ILE A 80 8.46 -8.53 -27.14
C ILE A 80 8.24 -9.70 -26.18
N GLU A 81 8.70 -10.91 -26.53
CA GLU A 81 8.51 -12.09 -25.68
C GLU A 81 9.24 -11.97 -24.34
N ARG A 82 10.47 -11.44 -24.35
CA ARG A 82 11.20 -11.12 -23.12
C ARG A 82 10.44 -10.10 -22.28
N GLN A 83 9.90 -9.05 -22.90
CA GLN A 83 9.19 -7.98 -22.22
C GLN A 83 7.88 -8.47 -21.59
N LYS A 84 7.14 -9.35 -22.28
CA LYS A 84 5.97 -10.04 -21.71
C LYS A 84 6.33 -10.83 -20.46
N SER A 85 7.44 -11.56 -20.49
CA SER A 85 7.92 -12.31 -19.31
C SER A 85 8.24 -11.38 -18.13
N ILE A 86 8.87 -10.24 -18.39
CA ILE A 86 9.17 -9.21 -17.37
C ILE A 86 7.87 -8.64 -16.76
N ILE A 87 6.88 -8.34 -17.60
CA ILE A 87 5.57 -7.85 -17.16
C ILE A 87 4.88 -8.90 -16.28
N LEU A 88 4.88 -10.17 -16.69
CA LEU A 88 4.27 -11.26 -15.92
C LEU A 88 4.91 -11.36 -14.52
N LYS A 89 6.24 -11.40 -14.44
CA LYS A 89 6.96 -11.42 -13.15
C LYS A 89 6.65 -10.19 -12.31
N THR A 90 6.61 -9.00 -12.93
CA THR A 90 6.29 -7.76 -12.21
C THR A 90 4.84 -7.74 -11.71
N LYS A 91 3.89 -8.34 -12.43
CA LYS A 91 2.50 -8.52 -11.97
C LYS A 91 2.43 -9.44 -10.74
N GLU A 92 3.18 -10.55 -10.75
CA GLU A 92 3.28 -11.43 -9.59
C GLU A 92 3.88 -10.71 -8.37
N GLU A 93 4.96 -9.94 -8.57
CA GLU A 93 5.56 -9.11 -7.52
C GLU A 93 4.58 -8.06 -6.98
N LEU A 94 3.80 -7.42 -7.86
CA LEU A 94 2.81 -6.43 -7.48
C LEU A 94 1.71 -7.04 -6.62
N ASN A 95 1.23 -8.24 -6.98
CA ASN A 95 0.23 -8.96 -6.19
C ASN A 95 0.76 -9.31 -4.79
N LYS A 96 1.99 -9.83 -4.71
CA LYS A 96 2.63 -10.11 -3.41
C LYS A 96 2.76 -8.84 -2.56
N ALA A 97 3.21 -7.73 -3.16
CA ALA A 97 3.33 -6.45 -2.47
C ALA A 97 1.97 -5.88 -2.02
N LYS A 98 0.91 -6.12 -2.81
CA LYS A 98 -0.47 -5.75 -2.44
C LYS A 98 -0.92 -6.51 -1.19
N ASP A 99 -0.69 -7.82 -1.14
CA ASP A 99 -1.07 -8.65 0.00
C ASP A 99 -0.27 -8.27 1.25
N GLU A 100 1.04 -8.03 1.13
CA GLU A 100 1.88 -7.51 2.22
C GLU A 100 1.36 -6.16 2.75
N MET A 101 0.97 -5.25 1.86
CA MET A 101 0.43 -3.95 2.21
C MET A 101 -0.92 -4.08 2.94
N LEU A 102 -1.84 -4.91 2.42
CA LEU A 102 -3.14 -5.12 3.05
C LEU A 102 -3.01 -5.73 4.45
N ASN A 103 -2.07 -6.66 4.64
CA ASN A 103 -1.78 -7.24 5.94
C ASN A 103 -1.23 -6.19 6.91
N ALA A 104 -0.28 -5.34 6.49
CA ALA A 104 0.24 -4.26 7.32
C ALA A 104 -0.85 -3.25 7.73
N VAL A 105 -1.74 -2.88 6.80
CA VAL A 105 -2.90 -2.02 7.09
C VAL A 105 -3.81 -2.67 8.15
N LYS A 106 -4.12 -3.96 7.98
CA LYS A 106 -4.96 -4.71 8.91
C LYS A 106 -4.33 -4.77 10.31
N GLU A 107 -3.03 -5.07 10.40
CA GLU A 107 -2.32 -5.13 11.67
C GLU A 107 -2.33 -3.78 12.38
N LYS A 108 -2.04 -2.67 11.69
CA LYS A 108 -2.13 -1.33 12.30
C LYS A 108 -3.53 -1.06 12.86
N LYS A 109 -4.58 -1.33 12.07
CA LYS A 109 -5.98 -1.10 12.49
C LYS A 109 -6.36 -1.86 13.76
N ILE A 110 -5.79 -3.05 13.98
CA ILE A 110 -6.02 -3.80 15.23
C ILE A 110 -5.48 -3.02 16.44
N PHE A 111 -4.29 -2.41 16.31
CA PHE A 111 -3.70 -1.61 17.39
C PHE A 111 -4.39 -0.26 17.58
N GLU A 112 -4.85 0.38 16.50
CA GLU A 112 -5.70 1.58 16.58
C GLU A 112 -6.98 1.28 17.37
N LYS A 113 -7.67 0.18 17.02
CA LYS A 113 -8.88 -0.24 17.74
C LYS A 113 -8.60 -0.59 19.20
N LEU A 114 -7.47 -1.25 19.48
CA LEU A 114 -7.07 -1.53 20.85
C LEU A 114 -6.81 -0.24 21.65
N LYS A 115 -6.19 0.78 21.03
CA LYS A 115 -5.96 2.08 21.65
C LYS A 115 -7.27 2.80 21.95
N GLU A 116 -8.21 2.80 21.01
CA GLU A 116 -9.57 3.35 21.19
C GLU A 116 -10.27 2.68 22.38
N ASN A 117 -10.32 1.34 22.40
CA ASN A 117 -10.97 0.61 23.49
C ASN A 117 -10.33 0.92 24.85
N LYS A 118 -8.99 1.01 24.91
CA LYS A 118 -8.28 1.37 26.15
C LYS A 118 -8.52 2.81 26.57
N TYR A 119 -8.75 3.71 25.63
CA TYR A 119 -9.13 5.08 25.92
C TYR A 119 -10.55 5.16 26.50
N GLU A 120 -11.51 4.43 25.91
CA GLU A 120 -12.88 4.33 26.44
C GLU A 120 -12.90 3.75 27.87
N GLU A 121 -12.13 2.69 28.13
CA GLU A 121 -11.95 2.13 29.48
C GLU A 121 -11.42 3.20 30.46
N PHE A 122 -10.38 3.94 30.06
CA PHE A 122 -9.79 4.99 30.88
C PHE A 122 -10.80 6.10 31.22
N ILE A 123 -11.62 6.54 30.26
CA ILE A 123 -12.66 7.55 30.51
C ILE A 123 -13.69 7.02 31.50
N SER A 124 -14.18 5.79 31.32
CA SER A 124 -15.14 5.18 32.25
C SER A 124 -14.58 5.03 33.66
N GLU A 125 -13.29 4.75 33.81
CA GLU A 125 -12.62 4.72 35.11
C GLU A 125 -12.54 6.11 35.77
N GLN A 126 -12.23 7.16 34.99
CA GLN A 126 -12.25 8.54 35.51
C GLN A 126 -13.65 8.95 35.99
N GLU A 127 -14.69 8.67 35.21
CA GLU A 127 -16.08 8.97 35.58
C GLU A 127 -16.48 8.28 36.91
N LYS A 128 -16.15 7.00 37.06
CA LYS A 128 -16.39 6.26 38.32
C LYS A 128 -15.61 6.81 39.50
N GLU A 129 -14.38 7.26 39.29
CA GLU A 129 -13.57 7.86 40.35
C GLU A 129 -14.16 9.23 40.76
N GLU A 130 -14.64 10.02 39.81
CA GLU A 130 -15.33 11.29 40.05
C GLU A 130 -16.64 11.08 40.83
N GLU A 131 -17.47 10.10 40.44
CA GLU A 131 -18.69 9.74 41.18
C GLU A 131 -18.39 9.38 42.64
N LYS A 132 -17.37 8.55 42.90
CA LYS A 132 -16.95 8.21 44.28
C LYS A 132 -16.52 9.44 45.07
N ILE A 133 -15.82 10.40 44.44
CA ILE A 133 -15.40 11.64 45.11
C ILE A 133 -16.64 12.46 45.49
N VAL A 134 -17.62 12.56 44.60
CA VAL A 134 -18.89 13.25 44.87
C VAL A 134 -19.64 12.60 46.04
N ASP A 135 -19.80 11.28 46.03
CA ASP A 135 -20.48 10.54 47.11
C ASP A 135 -19.79 10.73 48.47
N ASN A 136 -18.46 10.69 48.49
CA ASN A 136 -17.68 10.96 49.70
C ASN A 136 -17.87 12.39 50.20
N LEU A 137 -17.92 13.38 49.31
CA LEU A 137 -18.16 14.78 49.68
C LEU A 137 -19.58 15.00 50.24
N VAL A 138 -20.59 14.37 49.65
CA VAL A 138 -21.97 14.41 50.15
C VAL A 138 -22.05 13.78 51.54
N SER A 139 -21.44 12.59 51.72
CA SER A 139 -21.42 11.86 52.99
C SER A 139 -20.68 12.63 54.10
N TYR A 140 -19.59 13.31 53.75
CA TYR A 140 -18.87 14.18 54.69
C TYR A 140 -19.73 15.37 55.13
N LYS A 141 -20.38 16.07 54.18
CA LYS A 141 -21.24 17.22 54.47
C LYS A 141 -22.42 16.83 55.38
N THR A 142 -23.09 15.71 55.10
CA THR A 142 -24.21 15.23 55.92
C THR A 142 -23.75 14.87 57.33
N ALA A 143 -22.63 14.18 57.48
CA ALA A 143 -22.06 13.85 58.80
C ALA A 143 -21.69 15.09 59.63
N THR A 144 -21.10 16.12 59.02
CA THR A 144 -20.80 17.39 59.72
C THR A 144 -22.06 18.17 60.11
N ARG A 145 -23.15 18.08 59.33
CA ARG A 145 -24.43 18.74 59.65
C ARG A 145 -25.14 18.07 60.83
N ILE A 146 -25.04 16.75 60.96
CA ILE A 146 -25.61 15.98 62.07
C ILE A 146 -24.83 16.23 63.37
N ARG A 147 -23.50 16.40 63.30
CA ARG A 147 -22.65 16.69 64.47
C ARG A 147 -22.75 18.12 65.01
N GLY A 148 -23.31 19.06 64.23
CA GLY A 148 -23.52 20.46 64.63
C GLY A 148 -24.91 20.76 65.20
N MET A 149 -25.76 19.74 65.33
CA MET A 149 -27.03 19.75 66.06
C MET A 149 -26.83 19.08 67.42
#